data_AF-A0A9R0U333-F1
#
_entry.id   AF-A0A9R0U333-F1
#
_cell.length_a   1.000
_cell.length_b   1.000
_cell.length_c   1.000
_cell.angle_alpha   90.00
_cell.angle_beta   90.00
_cell.angle_gamma   90.00
#
_symmetry.space_group_name_H-M   'P 1'
#
loop_
_entity.id
_entity.type
_entity.pdbx_description
1 polymer ?
#
loop_
_entity_poly.entity_id
_entity_poly.type
_entity_poly.pdbx_seq_one_letter_code
_entity_poly.pdbx_strand_id
1 'polypeptide(L)'
;MVSINPESKSRAVNREVLSELIKLHGKTSLGGKLPAYDGRKSLYTAGSLPFESEEFSVTLVDPEKKDKEKAEREYKITIRIAGRTDLYHLQQFLKGRQRDMPQETIQVLDVVLRESPSWNYVTVSRSFFSTTFGHRGDIGEGLECWRGYYQSLRPTQMGLSLNIDISATSFFKPVTVVQFVLEFLNLRDASRPLTDRDRVKIKKALRGVRVETNHQEDQIRRYKITGITPVPMSQLIFPIDERGTRMSVVQYFMQRYNYNLQYTSWPCLQSGSDARPVYLPMEACKIVEGQRYSKKLNDKQVTNILRATCQRPQQREQSIREMVLHNKYAEDKFAQEFGINVCSDLVSVPARVLPPPMLRYHDSGKEKTCAPSVGLWNMINK
;
A
#
# COMPACT_ATOMS: atom_id res chain seq x y z
N MET A 1 -8.60 4.86 22.59
CA MET A 1 -7.48 5.64 21.98
C MET A 1 -6.18 4.97 22.36
N VAL A 2 -5.22 4.93 21.42
CA VAL A 2 -3.90 4.33 21.58
C VAL A 2 -2.83 5.38 21.36
N SER A 3 -1.82 5.37 22.22
CA SER A 3 -0.57 6.12 22.07
C SER A 3 0.60 5.14 22.03
N ILE A 4 1.54 5.31 21.11
CA ILE A 4 2.73 4.46 20.97
C ILE A 4 3.97 5.37 21.05
N ASN A 5 4.89 5.05 21.96
CA ASN A 5 6.16 5.74 22.12
C ASN A 5 7.32 4.73 21.94
N PRO A 6 8.29 4.98 21.05
CA PRO A 6 8.42 6.13 20.16
C PRO A 6 7.37 6.17 19.04
N GLU A 7 6.87 7.38 18.73
CA GLU A 7 5.87 7.55 17.68
C GLU A 7 6.44 7.15 16.31
N SER A 8 5.72 6.28 15.60
CA SER A 8 6.07 5.87 14.24
C SER A 8 5.05 6.41 13.23
N LYS A 9 5.56 6.99 12.14
CA LYS A 9 4.75 7.42 10.99
C LYS A 9 4.25 6.23 10.16
N SER A 10 4.81 5.04 10.36
CA SER A 10 4.46 3.83 9.60
C SER A 10 3.29 3.09 10.26
N ARG A 11 2.14 3.04 9.57
CA ARG A 11 0.99 2.24 10.02
C ARG A 11 1.33 0.76 10.18
N ALA A 12 2.18 0.22 9.31
CA ALA A 12 2.59 -1.19 9.38
C ALA A 12 3.34 -1.50 10.68
N VAL A 13 4.29 -0.63 11.07
CA VAL A 13 5.02 -0.77 12.35
C VAL A 13 4.06 -0.64 13.53
N ASN A 14 3.16 0.34 13.50
CA ASN A 14 2.18 0.51 14.58
C ASN A 14 1.28 -0.71 14.76
N ARG A 15 0.88 -1.34 13.64
CA ARG A 15 0.10 -2.59 13.66
C ARG A 15 0.92 -3.73 14.24
N GLU A 16 2.17 -3.89 13.83
CA GLU A 16 3.10 -4.91 14.34
C GLU A 16 3.31 -4.80 15.86
N VAL A 17 3.54 -3.57 16.35
CA VAL A 17 3.63 -3.25 17.79
C VAL A 17 2.35 -3.71 18.54
N LEU A 18 1.18 -3.41 17.98
CA LEU A 18 -0.11 -3.80 18.57
C LEU A 18 -0.37 -5.31 18.48
N SER A 19 0.12 -5.98 17.43
CA SER A 19 0.02 -7.44 17.32
C SER A 19 0.81 -8.14 18.43
N GLU A 20 2.03 -7.67 18.71
CA GLU A 20 2.81 -8.23 19.81
C GLU A 20 2.15 -7.95 21.17
N LEU A 21 1.56 -6.76 21.37
CA LEU A 21 0.74 -6.48 22.56
C LEU A 21 -0.44 -7.44 22.68
N ILE A 22 -1.20 -7.67 21.62
CA ILE A 22 -2.37 -8.56 21.62
C ILE A 22 -1.92 -10.01 21.89
N LYS A 23 -0.78 -10.42 21.36
CA LYS A 23 -0.22 -11.75 21.62
C LYS A 23 0.17 -11.95 23.09
N LEU A 24 0.78 -10.95 23.72
CA LEU A 24 1.25 -11.02 25.12
C LEU A 24 0.11 -10.79 26.14
N HIS A 25 -0.75 -9.81 25.88
CA HIS A 25 -1.75 -9.31 26.84
C HIS A 25 -3.20 -9.56 26.42
N GLY A 26 -3.44 -10.20 25.27
CA GLY A 26 -4.78 -10.41 24.72
C GLY A 26 -5.70 -11.21 25.61
N LYS A 27 -5.22 -12.34 26.14
CA LYS A 27 -6.00 -13.21 27.04
C LYS A 27 -6.11 -12.67 28.46
N THR A 28 -5.13 -11.86 28.89
CA THR A 28 -5.03 -11.32 30.24
C THR A 28 -5.63 -9.92 30.31
N SER A 29 -4.84 -8.87 30.16
CA SER A 29 -5.28 -7.48 30.34
C SER A 29 -6.37 -7.05 29.34
N LEU A 30 -6.39 -7.56 28.11
CA LEU A 30 -7.47 -7.23 27.15
C LEU A 30 -8.74 -8.07 27.34
N GLY A 31 -8.76 -9.00 28.31
CA GLY A 31 -9.93 -9.79 28.66
C GLY A 31 -10.42 -10.72 27.54
N GLY A 32 -9.50 -11.23 26.71
CA GLY A 32 -9.79 -12.15 25.61
C GLY A 32 -10.41 -11.51 24.37
N LYS A 33 -10.56 -10.18 24.34
CA LYS A 33 -11.19 -9.45 23.23
C LYS A 33 -10.27 -9.37 22.01
N LEU A 34 -10.88 -9.28 20.83
CA LEU A 34 -10.17 -9.10 19.57
C LEU A 34 -10.28 -7.63 19.08
N PRO A 35 -9.30 -6.76 19.37
CA PRO A 35 -9.41 -5.35 19.03
C PRO A 35 -9.14 -5.07 17.54
N ALA A 36 -9.96 -4.21 16.93
CA ALA A 36 -9.70 -3.65 15.60
C ALA A 36 -8.96 -2.31 15.71
N TYR A 37 -7.97 -2.06 14.86
CA TYR A 37 -7.07 -0.92 14.98
C TYR A 37 -6.93 -0.17 13.65
N ASP A 38 -6.95 1.17 13.68
CA ASP A 38 -6.81 1.98 12.47
C ASP A 38 -5.35 2.14 11.98
N GLY A 39 -4.39 1.56 12.70
CA GLY A 39 -2.95 1.69 12.44
C GLY A 39 -2.35 3.02 12.95
N ARG A 40 -3.12 3.83 13.69
CA ARG A 40 -2.69 5.15 14.20
C ARG A 40 -2.99 5.36 15.68
N LYS A 41 -4.24 5.73 16.02
CA LYS A 41 -4.60 6.19 17.38
C LYS A 41 -5.94 5.63 17.86
N SER A 42 -6.66 4.91 16.99
CA SER A 42 -8.02 4.47 17.27
C SER A 42 -8.06 2.95 17.29
N LEU A 43 -8.39 2.40 18.46
CA LEU A 43 -8.56 0.98 18.70
C LEU A 43 -9.97 0.76 19.26
N TYR A 44 -10.65 -0.23 18.73
CA TYR A 44 -12.04 -0.54 19.01
C TYR A 44 -12.15 -1.99 19.49
N THR A 45 -13.07 -2.24 20.42
CA THR A 45 -13.36 -3.58 20.95
C THR A 45 -14.86 -3.79 21.00
N ALA A 46 -15.30 -5.04 20.84
CA ALA A 46 -16.66 -5.43 21.16
C ALA A 46 -16.81 -5.50 22.68
N GLY A 47 -17.50 -4.50 23.26
CA GLY A 47 -17.63 -4.33 24.71
C GLY A 47 -16.43 -3.66 25.37
N SER A 48 -16.57 -3.35 26.66
CA SER A 48 -15.58 -2.60 27.45
C SER A 48 -14.35 -3.44 27.80
N LEU A 49 -13.17 -2.83 27.74
CA LEU A 49 -11.95 -3.38 28.34
C LEU A 49 -12.08 -3.40 29.88
N PRO A 50 -11.34 -4.26 30.60
CA PRO A 50 -11.41 -4.34 32.06
C PRO A 50 -10.70 -3.17 32.77
N PHE A 51 -10.33 -2.12 32.03
CA PHE A 51 -9.65 -0.93 32.51
C PHE A 51 -10.11 0.32 31.73
N GLU A 52 -10.03 1.49 32.37
CA GLU A 52 -10.25 2.79 31.72
C GLU A 52 -8.98 3.33 31.05
N SER A 53 -7.81 3.06 31.62
CA SER A 53 -6.50 3.36 31.05
C SER A 53 -5.44 2.40 31.57
N GLU A 54 -4.61 1.85 30.68
CA GLU A 54 -3.49 0.96 31.05
C GLU A 54 -2.29 1.22 30.12
N GLU A 55 -1.09 1.04 30.66
CA GLU A 55 0.18 1.17 29.93
C GLU A 55 0.85 -0.20 29.82
N PHE A 56 1.35 -0.51 28.62
CA PHE A 56 2.02 -1.75 28.28
C PHE A 56 3.41 -1.44 27.72
N SER A 57 4.37 -2.32 27.98
CA SER A 57 5.67 -2.33 27.29
C SER A 57 5.76 -3.58 26.42
N VAL A 58 6.08 -3.41 25.15
CA VAL A 58 6.39 -4.52 24.25
C VAL A 58 7.70 -4.27 23.55
N THR A 59 8.47 -5.34 23.33
CA THR A 59 9.73 -5.26 22.62
C THR A 59 9.57 -5.90 21.25
N LEU A 60 9.83 -5.14 20.20
CA LEU A 60 9.98 -5.70 18.86
C LEU A 60 11.45 -5.96 18.60
N VAL A 61 11.75 -7.17 18.14
CA VAL A 61 13.07 -7.52 17.63
C VAL A 61 13.13 -7.17 16.16
N ASP A 62 13.97 -6.23 15.79
CA ASP A 62 14.30 -5.91 14.40
C ASP A 62 15.20 -7.04 13.85
N PRO A 63 14.67 -7.94 12.99
CA PRO A 63 15.45 -9.07 12.48
C PRO A 63 16.64 -8.61 11.62
N GLU A 64 16.68 -7.34 11.20
CA GLU A 64 17.71 -6.80 10.32
C GLU A 64 18.95 -6.29 11.07
N LYS A 65 18.93 -6.28 12.41
CA LYS A 65 20.05 -5.81 13.26
C LYS A 65 20.60 -6.95 14.12
N LYS A 66 21.92 -7.18 14.04
CA LYS A 66 22.63 -8.24 14.80
C LYS A 66 23.09 -7.83 16.20
N ASP A 67 23.23 -6.52 16.48
CA ASP A 67 23.51 -6.06 17.84
C ASP A 67 22.24 -6.27 18.68
N LYS A 68 22.24 -7.25 19.61
CA LYS A 68 21.07 -7.58 20.45
C LYS A 68 20.47 -6.34 21.14
N GLU A 69 21.32 -5.43 21.64
CA GLU A 69 20.89 -4.17 22.27
C GLU A 69 20.30 -3.12 21.31
N LYS A 70 20.59 -3.20 19.99
CA LYS A 70 20.05 -2.28 18.96
C LYS A 70 18.93 -2.91 18.12
N ALA A 71 18.78 -4.22 18.20
CA ALA A 71 17.75 -5.00 17.52
C ALA A 71 16.44 -4.94 18.29
N GLU A 72 16.51 -5.00 19.63
CA GLU A 72 15.36 -4.86 20.48
C GLU A 72 14.98 -3.39 20.61
N ARG A 73 13.76 -3.06 20.19
CA ARG A 73 13.17 -1.76 20.39
C ARG A 73 11.96 -1.88 21.27
N GLU A 74 12.07 -1.32 22.46
CA GLU A 74 10.95 -1.21 23.39
C GLU A 74 9.97 -0.12 22.91
N TYR A 75 8.68 -0.46 22.97
CA TYR A 75 7.56 0.42 22.71
C TYR A 75 6.67 0.47 23.93
N LYS A 76 6.43 1.68 24.43
CA LYS A 76 5.42 1.95 25.45
C LYS A 76 4.10 2.29 24.79
N ILE A 77 3.06 1.56 25.16
CA ILE A 77 1.74 1.65 24.55
C ILE A 77 0.74 1.99 25.65
N THR A 78 0.09 3.14 25.52
CA THR A 78 -0.99 3.53 26.43
C THR A 78 -2.32 3.32 25.71
N ILE A 79 -3.20 2.50 26.29
CA ILE A 79 -4.58 2.32 25.84
C ILE A 79 -5.50 3.00 26.83
N ARG A 80 -6.31 3.96 26.37
CA ARG A 80 -7.31 4.66 27.19
C ARG A 80 -8.67 4.70 26.53
N ILE A 81 -9.75 4.59 27.31
CA ILE A 81 -11.11 4.79 26.81
C ILE A 81 -11.25 6.26 26.41
N ALA A 82 -11.69 6.49 25.17
CA ALA A 82 -11.88 7.85 24.63
C ALA A 82 -13.35 8.20 24.40
N GLY A 83 -14.21 7.20 24.36
CA GLY A 83 -15.62 7.35 24.07
C GLY A 83 -16.28 5.98 23.91
N ARG A 84 -17.60 5.97 23.93
CA ARG A 84 -18.42 4.79 23.65
C ARG A 84 -19.30 5.10 22.45
N THR A 85 -19.27 4.22 21.47
CA THR A 85 -20.02 4.39 20.24
C THR A 85 -21.50 4.09 20.48
N ASP A 86 -22.38 4.98 20.02
CA ASP A 86 -23.84 4.80 20.12
C ASP A 86 -24.39 4.09 18.87
N LEU A 87 -24.68 2.79 19.02
CA LEU A 87 -25.34 1.99 17.98
C LEU A 87 -26.84 2.30 17.87
N TYR A 88 -27.47 2.78 18.95
CA TYR A 88 -28.88 3.16 18.92
C TYR A 88 -29.09 4.40 18.05
N HIS A 89 -28.21 5.40 18.15
CA HIS A 89 -28.19 6.56 17.25
C HIS A 89 -28.07 6.12 15.78
N LEU A 90 -27.16 5.19 15.46
CA LEU A 90 -27.07 4.60 14.12
C LEU A 90 -28.40 3.97 13.69
N GLN A 91 -29.06 3.19 14.55
CA GLN A 91 -30.35 2.59 14.22
C GLN A 91 -31.43 3.64 13.96
N GLN A 92 -31.51 4.71 14.75
CA GLN A 92 -32.49 5.79 14.54
C GLN A 92 -32.20 6.57 13.26
N PHE A 93 -30.92 6.83 12.95
CA PHE A 93 -30.49 7.46 11.71
C PHE A 93 -30.89 6.64 10.49
N LEU A 94 -30.62 5.32 10.49
CA LEU A 94 -30.99 4.43 9.39
C LEU A 94 -32.51 4.29 9.22
N LYS A 95 -33.29 4.45 10.30
CA LYS A 95 -34.76 4.51 10.26
C LYS A 95 -35.32 5.88 9.85
N GLY A 96 -34.46 6.87 9.57
CA GLY A 96 -34.85 8.24 9.20
C GLY A 96 -35.45 9.05 10.36
N ARG A 97 -35.33 8.58 11.60
CA ARG A 97 -35.86 9.25 12.81
C ARG A 97 -34.91 10.31 13.34
N GLN A 98 -33.61 10.15 13.10
CA GLN A 98 -32.58 11.16 13.35
C GLN A 98 -31.92 11.54 12.02
N ARG A 99 -31.58 12.83 11.86
CA ARG A 99 -31.03 13.36 10.60
C ARG A 99 -29.51 13.51 10.64
N ASP A 100 -28.95 13.68 11.83
CA ASP A 100 -27.51 13.79 12.04
C ASP A 100 -26.85 12.42 11.88
N MET A 101 -25.84 12.36 11.02
CA MET A 101 -25.17 11.11 10.65
C MET A 101 -24.14 10.73 11.72
N PRO A 102 -24.22 9.54 12.33
CA PRO A 102 -23.24 9.06 13.31
C PRO A 102 -21.95 8.60 12.61
N GLN A 103 -21.15 9.58 12.18
CA GLN A 103 -19.92 9.35 11.40
C GLN A 103 -18.89 8.51 12.18
N GLU A 104 -18.78 8.72 13.50
CA GLU A 104 -17.88 7.95 14.36
C GLU A 104 -18.26 6.46 14.39
N THR A 105 -19.55 6.15 14.56
CA THR A 105 -20.05 4.77 14.53
C THR A 105 -19.78 4.08 13.19
N ILE A 106 -20.04 4.77 12.08
CA ILE A 106 -19.79 4.24 10.75
C ILE A 106 -18.27 4.02 10.54
N GLN A 107 -17.43 4.93 11.04
CA GLN A 107 -15.98 4.79 10.97
C GLN A 107 -15.47 3.59 11.79
N VAL A 108 -16.04 3.32 12.97
CA VAL A 108 -15.69 2.12 13.76
C VAL A 108 -15.94 0.86 12.93
N LEU A 109 -17.14 0.72 12.37
CA LEU A 109 -17.52 -0.44 11.57
C LEU A 109 -16.67 -0.57 10.29
N ASP A 110 -16.32 0.55 9.64
CA ASP A 110 -15.39 0.57 8.50
C ASP A 110 -13.99 0.07 8.91
N VAL A 111 -13.47 0.47 10.08
CA VAL A 111 -12.17 0.01 10.58
C VAL A 111 -12.20 -1.49 10.89
N VAL A 112 -13.25 -1.98 11.53
CA VAL A 112 -13.42 -3.42 11.85
C VAL A 112 -13.38 -4.26 10.57
N LEU A 113 -14.19 -3.93 9.57
CA LEU A 113 -14.24 -4.66 8.29
C LEU A 113 -12.91 -4.58 7.50
N ARG A 114 -12.01 -3.69 7.88
CA ARG A 114 -10.73 -3.45 7.23
C ARG A 114 -9.54 -4.00 7.99
N GLU A 115 -9.75 -4.57 9.18
CA GLU A 115 -8.66 -5.05 10.04
C GLU A 115 -7.90 -6.20 9.38
N SER A 116 -8.58 -7.32 9.08
CA SER A 116 -7.97 -8.47 8.39
C SER A 116 -7.30 -8.14 7.05
N PRO A 117 -7.95 -7.45 6.09
CA PRO A 117 -7.29 -7.14 4.82
C PRO A 117 -6.11 -6.17 4.99
N SER A 118 -6.07 -5.36 6.06
CA SER A 118 -4.90 -4.51 6.35
C SER A 118 -3.66 -5.31 6.75
N TRP A 119 -3.83 -6.54 7.24
CA TRP A 119 -2.74 -7.45 7.58
C TRP A 119 -2.27 -8.27 6.38
N ASN A 120 -3.22 -8.70 5.55
CA ASN A 120 -2.96 -9.66 4.48
C ASN A 120 -2.51 -8.99 3.17
N TYR A 121 -2.83 -7.71 2.97
CA TYR A 121 -2.66 -7.03 1.69
C TYR A 121 -2.00 -5.66 1.82
N VAL A 122 -1.42 -5.17 0.72
CA VAL A 122 -0.87 -3.81 0.68
C VAL A 122 -2.02 -2.81 0.68
N THR A 123 -2.14 -2.07 1.77
CA THR A 123 -3.20 -1.08 1.95
C THR A 123 -2.81 0.27 1.37
N VAL A 124 -3.62 0.79 0.45
CA VAL A 124 -3.45 2.12 -0.13
C VAL A 124 -4.77 2.88 -0.04
N SER A 125 -4.82 3.88 0.83
CA SER A 125 -6.04 4.64 1.14
C SER A 125 -7.17 3.74 1.65
N ARG A 126 -8.17 3.43 0.82
CA ARG A 126 -9.32 2.55 1.10
C ARG A 126 -9.32 1.27 0.25
N SER A 127 -8.21 1.00 -0.43
CA SER A 127 -8.06 -0.15 -1.30
C SER A 127 -6.97 -1.09 -0.81
N PHE A 128 -7.11 -2.36 -1.14
CA PHE A 128 -6.22 -3.44 -0.78
C PHE A 128 -5.68 -4.11 -2.05
N PHE A 129 -4.37 -4.27 -2.15
CA PHE A 129 -3.69 -4.78 -3.35
C PHE A 129 -2.85 -6.00 -3.02
N SER A 130 -2.88 -6.99 -3.91
CA SER A 130 -2.13 -8.23 -3.78
C SER A 130 -1.82 -8.83 -5.15
N THR A 131 -0.69 -9.53 -5.23
CA THR A 131 -0.32 -10.34 -6.40
C THR A 131 -1.15 -11.62 -6.51
N THR A 132 -1.90 -11.97 -5.47
CA THR A 132 -2.83 -13.11 -5.47
C THR A 132 -4.17 -12.82 -6.16
N PHE A 133 -4.50 -11.55 -6.42
CA PHE A 133 -5.78 -11.14 -7.04
C PHE A 133 -5.77 -11.18 -8.58
N GLY A 134 -4.83 -11.92 -9.18
CA GLY A 134 -4.68 -12.09 -10.62
C GLY A 134 -3.26 -11.78 -11.11
N HIS A 135 -3.08 -11.87 -12.43
CA HIS A 135 -1.75 -11.70 -13.03
C HIS A 135 -1.18 -10.29 -12.85
N ARG A 136 0.13 -10.24 -12.59
CA ARG A 136 0.92 -9.00 -12.60
C ARG A 136 0.98 -8.47 -14.03
N GLY A 137 0.47 -7.27 -14.27
CA GLY A 137 0.56 -6.64 -15.58
C GLY A 137 1.86 -5.84 -15.69
N ASP A 138 2.80 -6.22 -16.55
CA ASP A 138 3.96 -5.38 -16.83
C ASP A 138 3.52 -4.06 -17.49
N ILE A 139 3.90 -2.93 -16.89
CA ILE A 139 3.58 -1.60 -17.44
C ILE A 139 4.82 -0.88 -17.99
N GLY A 140 6.00 -1.49 -17.89
CA GLY A 140 7.27 -1.00 -18.40
C GLY A 140 8.08 -0.20 -17.38
N GLU A 141 9.37 -0.02 -17.68
CA GLU A 141 10.33 0.76 -16.87
C GLU A 141 10.48 0.25 -15.43
N GLY A 142 10.50 -1.08 -15.25
CA GLY A 142 10.65 -1.70 -13.92
C GLY A 142 9.40 -1.59 -13.03
N LEU A 143 8.24 -1.28 -13.62
CA LEU A 143 6.96 -1.18 -12.91
C LEU A 143 5.98 -2.26 -13.36
N GLU A 144 5.11 -2.66 -12.44
CA GLU A 144 4.01 -3.59 -12.68
C GLU A 144 2.70 -3.07 -12.10
N CYS A 145 1.58 -3.55 -12.63
CA CYS A 145 0.23 -3.25 -12.18
C CYS A 145 -0.26 -4.39 -11.30
N TRP A 146 -0.69 -4.06 -10.09
CA TRP A 146 -1.35 -5.00 -9.19
C TRP A 146 -2.85 -4.75 -9.17
N ARG A 147 -3.60 -5.84 -9.14
CA ARG A 147 -5.05 -5.82 -8.89
C ARG A 147 -5.32 -5.73 -7.40
N GLY A 148 -6.51 -5.25 -7.09
CA GLY A 148 -6.99 -5.01 -5.75
C GLY A 148 -8.47 -4.72 -5.74
N TYR A 149 -8.96 -4.31 -4.59
CA TYR A 149 -10.33 -3.84 -4.44
C TYR A 149 -10.39 -2.64 -3.52
N TYR A 150 -11.31 -1.73 -3.82
CA TYR A 150 -11.73 -0.66 -2.95
C TYR A 150 -12.80 -1.18 -1.99
N GLN A 151 -12.77 -0.70 -0.75
CA GLN A 151 -13.77 -1.01 0.26
C GLN A 151 -14.17 0.26 1.01
N SER A 152 -15.48 0.48 1.15
CA SER A 152 -15.98 1.43 2.14
C SER A 152 -17.40 1.12 2.60
N LEU A 153 -17.65 1.24 3.89
CA LEU A 153 -18.99 1.19 4.44
C LEU A 153 -19.72 2.52 4.21
N ARG A 154 -20.97 2.46 3.71
CA ARG A 154 -21.78 3.65 3.40
C ARG A 154 -23.20 3.50 3.96
N PRO A 155 -23.76 4.53 4.60
CA PRO A 155 -25.18 4.55 4.91
C PRO A 155 -26.00 4.81 3.63
N THR A 156 -27.07 4.05 3.44
CA THR A 156 -28.02 4.19 2.35
C THR A 156 -29.45 4.08 2.91
N GLN A 157 -30.46 4.34 2.06
CA GLN A 157 -31.87 4.15 2.44
C GLN A 157 -32.22 2.68 2.74
N MET A 158 -31.38 1.72 2.31
CA MET A 158 -31.56 0.29 2.55
C MET A 158 -30.81 -0.18 3.81
N GLY A 159 -30.16 0.72 4.55
CA GLY A 159 -29.31 0.41 5.68
C GLY A 159 -27.83 0.68 5.39
N LEU A 160 -26.93 0.02 6.12
CA LEU A 160 -25.51 0.07 5.82
C LEU A 160 -25.18 -0.81 4.62
N SER A 161 -24.44 -0.28 3.67
CA SER A 161 -24.02 -0.98 2.46
C SER A 161 -22.50 -0.97 2.35
N LEU A 162 -21.91 -2.16 2.21
CA LEU A 162 -20.48 -2.30 1.95
C LEU A 162 -20.23 -2.11 0.46
N ASN A 163 -19.62 -0.99 0.08
CA ASN A 163 -19.27 -0.71 -1.30
C ASN A 163 -17.91 -1.35 -1.63
N ILE A 164 -17.93 -2.31 -2.56
CA ILE A 164 -16.76 -2.99 -3.09
C ILE A 164 -16.65 -2.72 -4.59
N ASP A 165 -15.45 -2.38 -5.05
CA ASP A 165 -15.15 -2.24 -6.49
C ASP A 165 -13.72 -2.73 -6.78
N ILE A 166 -13.50 -3.21 -8.00
CA ILE A 166 -12.16 -3.63 -8.45
C ILE A 166 -11.28 -2.40 -8.63
N SER A 167 -10.05 -2.50 -8.16
CA SER A 167 -9.04 -1.46 -8.26
C SER A 167 -7.75 -2.02 -8.86
N ALA A 168 -6.95 -1.13 -9.43
CA ALA A 168 -5.64 -1.46 -9.95
C ALA A 168 -4.71 -0.26 -9.79
N THR A 169 -3.45 -0.50 -9.42
CA THR A 169 -2.45 0.56 -9.30
C THR A 169 -1.04 0.04 -9.53
N SER A 170 -0.10 0.95 -9.70
CA SER A 170 1.29 0.66 -10.05
C SER A 170 2.16 0.39 -8.82
N PHE A 171 3.04 -0.60 -8.98
CA PHE A 171 4.03 -1.05 -8.01
C PHE A 171 5.39 -1.19 -8.68
N PHE A 172 6.46 -1.07 -7.90
CA PHE A 172 7.79 -1.45 -8.38
C PHE A 172 7.88 -2.96 -8.51
N LYS A 173 8.47 -3.45 -9.62
CA LYS A 173 8.78 -4.87 -9.77
C LYS A 173 9.82 -5.30 -8.73
N PRO A 174 9.70 -6.49 -8.12
CA PRO A 174 10.67 -7.01 -7.18
C PRO A 174 11.89 -7.63 -7.89
N VAL A 175 12.60 -6.82 -8.68
CA VAL A 175 13.78 -7.23 -9.47
C VAL A 175 15.08 -6.69 -8.86
N THR A 176 16.23 -7.17 -9.32
CA THR A 176 17.52 -6.57 -8.96
C THR A 176 17.57 -5.11 -9.40
N VAL A 177 18.31 -4.28 -8.68
CA VAL A 177 18.37 -2.85 -9.02
C VAL A 177 19.05 -2.63 -10.37
N VAL A 178 20.00 -3.51 -10.74
CA VAL A 178 20.55 -3.53 -12.11
C VAL A 178 19.46 -3.76 -13.14
N GLN A 179 18.65 -4.82 -13.00
CA GLN A 179 17.56 -5.11 -13.93
C GLN A 179 16.57 -3.94 -14.03
N PHE A 180 16.21 -3.34 -12.89
CA PHE A 180 15.38 -2.14 -12.86
C PHE A 180 16.00 -1.00 -13.68
N VAL A 181 17.29 -0.72 -13.50
CA VAL A 181 17.99 0.37 -14.23
C VAL A 181 18.03 0.08 -15.73
N LEU A 182 18.29 -1.16 -16.14
CA LEU A 182 18.28 -1.56 -17.54
C LEU A 182 16.91 -1.35 -18.18
N GLU A 183 15.83 -1.79 -17.53
CA GLU A 183 14.46 -1.58 -17.99
C GLU A 183 14.06 -0.10 -18.00
N PHE A 184 14.41 0.64 -16.94
CA PHE A 184 14.03 2.04 -16.74
C PHE A 184 14.71 2.98 -17.73
N LEU A 185 15.98 2.72 -18.07
CA LEU A 185 16.74 3.52 -19.04
C LEU A 185 16.70 2.92 -20.45
N ASN A 186 16.07 1.76 -20.64
CA ASN A 186 16.05 1.01 -21.88
C ASN A 186 17.47 0.71 -22.42
N LEU A 187 18.36 0.28 -21.53
CA LEU A 187 19.75 -0.06 -21.84
C LEU A 187 19.86 -1.54 -22.23
N ARG A 188 20.55 -1.83 -23.34
CA ARG A 188 20.87 -3.20 -23.77
C ARG A 188 22.27 -3.63 -23.36
N ASP A 189 23.19 -2.68 -23.23
CA ASP A 189 24.59 -2.90 -22.89
C ASP A 189 24.88 -2.28 -21.52
N ALA A 190 25.21 -3.13 -20.57
CA ALA A 190 25.48 -2.76 -19.19
C ALA A 190 26.97 -2.56 -18.90
N SER A 191 27.85 -2.79 -19.88
CA SER A 191 29.31 -2.61 -19.73
C SER A 191 29.72 -1.13 -19.65
N ARG A 192 28.91 -0.25 -20.26
CA ARG A 192 29.20 1.18 -20.32
C ARG A 192 28.91 1.87 -18.99
N PRO A 193 29.74 2.86 -18.59
CA PRO A 193 29.43 3.73 -17.46
C PRO A 193 28.12 4.49 -17.68
N LEU A 194 27.37 4.71 -16.60
CA LEU A 194 26.15 5.51 -16.65
C LEU A 194 26.49 7.00 -16.80
N THR A 195 25.77 7.70 -17.69
CA THR A 195 25.93 9.15 -17.83
C THR A 195 25.40 9.87 -16.58
N ASP A 196 25.90 11.08 -16.30
CA ASP A 196 25.40 11.89 -15.20
C ASP A 196 23.89 12.19 -15.31
N ARG A 197 23.40 12.38 -16.55
CA ARG A 197 21.98 12.57 -16.83
C ARG A 197 21.18 11.35 -16.38
N ASP A 198 21.64 10.15 -16.70
CA ASP A 198 20.96 8.91 -16.34
C ASP A 198 21.06 8.61 -14.84
N ARG A 199 22.21 8.87 -14.24
CA ARG A 199 22.38 8.81 -12.78
C ARG A 199 21.37 9.70 -12.05
N VAL A 200 21.15 10.92 -12.52
CA VAL A 200 20.14 11.83 -11.92
C VAL A 200 18.72 11.29 -12.11
N LYS A 201 18.39 10.68 -13.26
CA LYS A 201 17.09 10.03 -13.46
C LYS A 201 16.89 8.86 -12.50
N ILE A 202 17.88 7.97 -12.37
CA ILE A 202 17.85 6.82 -11.44
C ILE A 202 17.69 7.32 -10.00
N LYS A 203 18.48 8.33 -9.60
CA LYS A 203 18.36 8.95 -8.28
C LYS A 203 16.95 9.46 -8.02
N LYS A 204 16.34 10.16 -8.99
CA LYS A 204 14.95 10.61 -8.87
C LYS A 204 13.99 9.43 -8.78
N ALA A 205 14.16 8.38 -9.58
CA ALA A 205 13.28 7.22 -9.62
C ALA A 205 13.29 6.42 -8.31
N LEU A 206 14.48 6.09 -7.80
CA LEU A 206 14.69 5.18 -6.67
C LEU A 206 14.74 5.85 -5.29
N ARG A 207 14.81 7.18 -5.19
CA ARG A 207 14.82 7.86 -3.88
C ARG A 207 13.57 7.49 -3.06
N GLY A 208 13.81 6.95 -1.88
CA GLY A 208 12.79 6.51 -0.93
C GLY A 208 12.33 5.06 -1.10
N VAL A 209 12.74 4.39 -2.18
CA VAL A 209 12.48 2.96 -2.41
C VAL A 209 13.34 2.14 -1.46
N ARG A 210 12.77 1.07 -0.92
CA ARG A 210 13.49 0.08 -0.10
C ARG A 210 14.04 -1.03 -0.97
N VAL A 211 15.27 -1.41 -0.69
CA VAL A 211 15.95 -2.55 -1.31
C VAL A 211 16.41 -3.51 -0.23
N GLU A 212 16.50 -4.78 -0.57
CA GLU A 212 17.08 -5.82 0.27
C GLU A 212 18.39 -6.31 -0.35
N THR A 213 19.37 -6.61 0.50
CA THR A 213 20.68 -7.11 0.05
C THR A 213 20.62 -8.60 -0.22
N ASN A 214 21.27 -9.05 -1.30
CA ASN A 214 21.30 -10.46 -1.72
C ASN A 214 22.73 -11.06 -1.82
N HIS A 215 23.76 -10.36 -1.32
CA HIS A 215 25.16 -10.83 -1.34
C HIS A 215 25.52 -11.77 -0.18
N GLN A 216 24.61 -11.96 0.79
CA GLN A 216 24.77 -12.91 1.88
C GLN A 216 23.46 -13.70 2.02
N GLU A 217 23.53 -15.04 1.92
CA GLU A 217 22.35 -15.90 1.97
C GLU A 217 21.67 -15.86 3.35
N ASP A 218 22.46 -15.79 4.43
CA ASP A 218 21.95 -15.79 5.81
C ASP A 218 21.59 -14.40 6.36
N GLN A 219 21.79 -13.32 5.58
CA GLN A 219 21.63 -11.95 6.06
C GLN A 219 20.99 -11.03 5.01
N ILE A 220 19.67 -11.11 4.91
CA ILE A 220 18.88 -10.15 4.15
C ILE A 220 18.65 -8.90 5.01
N ARG A 221 19.24 -7.78 4.61
CA ARG A 221 19.04 -6.48 5.26
C ARG A 221 18.30 -5.54 4.34
N ARG A 222 17.38 -4.72 4.85
CA ARG A 222 16.66 -3.74 4.04
C ARG A 222 17.20 -2.34 4.27
N TYR A 223 17.34 -1.61 3.18
CA TYR A 223 17.83 -0.24 3.17
C TYR A 223 16.88 0.64 2.38
N LYS A 224 16.63 1.84 2.91
CA LYS A 224 15.92 2.88 2.17
C LYS A 224 16.92 3.70 1.37
N ILE A 225 16.75 3.78 0.05
CA ILE A 225 17.63 4.54 -0.83
C ILE A 225 17.43 6.04 -0.56
N THR A 226 18.50 6.73 -0.22
CA THR A 226 18.54 8.19 -0.04
C THR A 226 19.16 8.90 -1.24
N GLY A 227 20.06 8.23 -1.97
CA GLY A 227 20.76 8.80 -3.11
C GLY A 227 21.47 7.77 -4.00
N ILE A 228 22.22 8.29 -4.96
CA ILE A 228 23.11 7.53 -5.87
C ILE A 228 24.43 8.28 -5.87
N THR A 229 25.56 7.57 -5.73
CA THR A 229 26.88 8.19 -5.62
C THR A 229 27.28 8.92 -6.91
N PRO A 230 28.00 10.04 -6.85
CA PRO A 230 28.39 10.80 -8.04
C PRO A 230 29.54 10.16 -8.83
N VAL A 231 30.30 9.27 -8.20
CA VAL A 231 31.45 8.56 -8.80
C VAL A 231 31.15 7.07 -8.97
N PRO A 232 31.81 6.39 -9.93
CA PRO A 232 31.81 4.94 -10.06
C PRO A 232 32.26 4.26 -8.76
N MET A 233 31.71 3.07 -8.49
CA MET A 233 32.03 2.33 -7.28
C MET A 233 33.49 1.87 -7.20
N SER A 234 34.16 1.68 -8.34
CA SER A 234 35.59 1.41 -8.42
C SER A 234 36.45 2.55 -7.88
N GLN A 235 35.98 3.79 -7.98
CA GLN A 235 36.66 5.01 -7.51
C GLN A 235 36.13 5.49 -6.16
N LEU A 236 35.05 4.90 -5.66
CA LEU A 236 34.41 5.31 -4.42
C LEU A 236 35.16 4.72 -3.21
N ILE A 237 35.97 5.55 -2.57
CA ILE A 237 36.74 5.21 -1.36
C ILE A 237 36.01 5.68 -0.11
N PHE A 238 35.82 4.78 0.86
CA PHE A 238 35.14 5.08 2.12
C PHE A 238 35.91 4.52 3.33
N PRO A 239 35.77 5.13 4.52
CA PRO A 239 36.36 4.57 5.74
C PRO A 239 35.58 3.33 6.19
N ILE A 240 36.28 2.22 6.43
CA ILE A 240 35.67 0.97 6.90
C ILE A 240 35.66 0.82 8.43
N ASP A 241 36.54 1.54 9.12
CA ASP A 241 36.71 1.48 10.57
C ASP A 241 37.05 2.87 11.14
N GLU A 242 37.03 2.96 12.47
CA GLU A 242 37.42 4.17 13.21
C GLU A 242 38.95 4.39 13.19
N ARG A 243 39.72 3.38 12.75
CA ARG A 243 41.19 3.45 12.62
C ARG A 243 41.61 4.17 11.34
N GLY A 244 40.66 4.53 10.48
CA GLY A 244 40.89 5.29 9.26
C GLY A 244 41.32 4.43 8.08
N THR A 245 41.16 3.10 8.15
CA THR A 245 41.42 2.23 7.00
C THR A 245 40.44 2.58 5.88
N ARG A 246 40.97 2.89 4.69
CA ARG A 246 40.19 3.28 3.52
C ARG A 246 40.32 2.23 2.43
N MET A 247 39.20 1.86 1.82
CA MET A 247 39.19 0.98 0.66
C MET A 247 38.08 1.37 -0.29
N SER A 248 38.17 0.93 -1.54
CA SER A 248 37.06 1.08 -2.48
C SER A 248 35.93 0.10 -2.15
N VAL A 249 34.71 0.40 -2.61
CA VAL A 249 33.59 -0.55 -2.49
C VAL A 249 33.92 -1.89 -3.13
N VAL A 250 34.62 -1.88 -4.26
CA VAL A 250 35.03 -3.11 -4.96
C VAL A 250 35.97 -3.96 -4.12
N GLN A 251 36.99 -3.34 -3.52
CA GLN A 251 37.93 -4.03 -2.63
C GLN A 251 37.22 -4.57 -1.38
N TYR A 252 36.31 -3.78 -0.79
CA TYR A 252 35.55 -4.20 0.38
C TYR A 252 34.70 -5.44 0.09
N PHE A 253 33.94 -5.44 -1.01
CA PHE A 253 33.07 -6.59 -1.36
C PHE A 253 33.88 -7.85 -1.68
N MET A 254 35.02 -7.70 -2.37
CA MET A 254 35.92 -8.82 -2.64
C MET A 254 36.52 -9.39 -1.34
N GLN A 255 37.11 -8.55 -0.48
CA GLN A 255 37.80 -9.00 0.73
C GLN A 255 36.84 -9.50 1.82
N ARG A 256 35.71 -8.80 2.02
CA ARG A 256 34.79 -9.08 3.14
C ARG A 256 33.80 -10.20 2.84
N TYR A 257 33.34 -10.30 1.59
CA TYR A 257 32.26 -11.18 1.17
C TYR A 257 32.68 -12.18 0.08
N ASN A 258 33.92 -12.12 -0.43
CA ASN A 258 34.35 -12.90 -1.59
C ASN A 258 33.42 -12.70 -2.80
N TYR A 259 32.92 -11.47 -2.98
CA TYR A 259 31.93 -11.12 -4.00
C TYR A 259 32.59 -10.31 -5.12
N ASN A 260 32.71 -10.90 -6.30
CA ASN A 260 33.30 -10.23 -7.47
C ASN A 260 32.25 -9.41 -8.22
N LEU A 261 32.29 -8.10 -8.03
CA LEU A 261 31.36 -7.14 -8.63
C LEU A 261 31.59 -7.01 -10.14
N GLN A 262 30.53 -7.11 -10.94
CA GLN A 262 30.61 -7.03 -12.40
C GLN A 262 30.48 -5.59 -12.90
N TYR A 263 29.64 -4.78 -12.25
CA TYR A 263 29.29 -3.42 -12.72
C TYR A 263 30.16 -2.35 -12.07
N THR A 264 31.48 -2.56 -12.04
CA THR A 264 32.44 -1.70 -11.29
C THR A 264 32.51 -0.25 -11.79
N SER A 265 32.08 0.02 -13.02
CA SER A 265 31.98 1.36 -13.61
C SER A 265 30.69 2.11 -13.21
N TRP A 266 29.74 1.42 -12.57
CA TRP A 266 28.47 2.00 -12.14
C TRP A 266 28.57 2.62 -10.74
N PRO A 267 27.73 3.61 -10.41
CA PRO A 267 27.66 4.18 -9.07
C PRO A 267 26.99 3.23 -8.08
N CYS A 268 27.19 3.47 -6.78
CA CYS A 268 26.48 2.79 -5.71
C CYS A 268 25.13 3.46 -5.41
N LEU A 269 24.21 2.67 -4.87
CA LEU A 269 23.09 3.20 -4.08
C LEU A 269 23.64 3.76 -2.77
N GLN A 270 23.06 4.86 -2.31
CA GLN A 270 23.36 5.44 -1.01
C GLN A 270 22.17 5.26 -0.06
N SER A 271 22.46 4.86 1.16
CA SER A 271 21.55 4.81 2.31
C SER A 271 22.25 5.36 3.56
N GLY A 272 21.63 5.25 4.73
CA GLY A 272 22.16 5.79 5.98
C GLY A 272 22.01 7.31 6.10
N SER A 273 22.76 7.90 7.03
CA SER A 273 22.83 9.35 7.24
C SER A 273 24.09 9.94 6.61
N ASP A 274 24.16 11.26 6.48
CA ASP A 274 25.37 11.91 5.94
C ASP A 274 26.60 11.68 6.83
N ALA A 275 26.40 11.51 8.14
CA ALA A 275 27.47 11.18 9.09
C ALA A 275 27.94 9.72 9.01
N ARG A 276 27.06 8.80 8.61
CA ARG A 276 27.35 7.36 8.46
C ARG A 276 26.69 6.83 7.17
N PRO A 277 27.26 7.15 6.00
CA PRO A 277 26.71 6.73 4.73
C PRO A 277 26.90 5.23 4.53
N VAL A 278 25.92 4.59 3.89
CA VAL A 278 26.00 3.19 3.47
C VAL A 278 25.99 3.16 1.95
N TYR A 279 27.00 2.51 1.36
CA TYR A 279 27.14 2.38 -0.09
C TYR A 279 26.85 0.94 -0.51
N LEU A 280 25.87 0.75 -1.39
CA LEU A 280 25.43 -0.57 -1.82
C LEU A 280 25.61 -0.71 -3.34
N PRO A 281 26.36 -1.71 -3.81
CA PRO A 281 26.33 -2.13 -5.21
C PRO A 281 24.91 -2.41 -5.70
N MET A 282 24.55 -1.91 -6.87
CA MET A 282 23.22 -2.15 -7.45
C MET A 282 22.97 -3.64 -7.73
N GLU A 283 24.01 -4.40 -8.08
CA GLU A 283 23.91 -5.84 -8.34
C GLU A 283 23.68 -6.66 -7.07
N ALA A 284 24.11 -6.13 -5.92
CA ALA A 284 23.94 -6.73 -4.60
C ALA A 284 22.62 -6.31 -3.92
N CYS A 285 21.67 -5.73 -4.67
CA CYS A 285 20.40 -5.20 -4.17
C CYS A 285 19.21 -5.63 -5.03
N LYS A 286 18.11 -6.01 -4.36
CA LYS A 286 16.80 -6.30 -4.96
C LYS A 286 15.75 -5.34 -4.43
N ILE A 287 14.85 -4.85 -5.27
CA ILE A 287 13.75 -3.98 -4.85
C ILE A 287 12.76 -4.81 -4.00
N VAL A 288 12.43 -4.31 -2.82
CA VAL A 288 11.44 -4.96 -1.94
C VAL A 288 10.06 -4.91 -2.59
N GLU A 289 9.36 -6.04 -2.57
CA GLU A 289 8.02 -6.19 -3.12
C GLU A 289 6.96 -5.32 -2.40
N GLY A 290 5.83 -5.04 -3.06
CA GLY A 290 4.69 -4.35 -2.43
C GLY A 290 4.90 -2.85 -2.25
N GLN A 291 5.91 -2.27 -2.90
CA GLN A 291 6.15 -0.84 -2.88
C GLN A 291 5.38 -0.14 -4.00
N ARG A 292 4.35 0.61 -3.62
CA ARG A 292 3.54 1.40 -4.57
C ARG A 292 4.40 2.45 -5.28
N TYR A 293 4.24 2.56 -6.59
CA TYR A 293 4.78 3.67 -7.37
C TYR A 293 3.80 4.85 -7.34
N SER A 294 4.15 5.94 -6.67
CA SER A 294 3.24 7.08 -6.45
C SER A 294 3.45 8.27 -7.39
N LYS A 295 4.43 8.20 -8.30
CA LYS A 295 4.72 9.30 -9.23
C LYS A 295 3.83 9.20 -10.46
N LYS A 296 3.74 10.30 -11.21
CA LYS A 296 3.01 10.34 -12.48
C LYS A 296 3.59 9.29 -13.44
N LEU A 297 2.70 8.48 -14.00
CA LEU A 297 3.02 7.51 -15.04
C LEU A 297 3.10 8.21 -16.40
N ASN A 298 3.92 7.67 -17.30
CA ASN A 298 3.97 8.12 -18.68
C ASN A 298 2.80 7.53 -19.51
N ASP A 299 2.58 8.05 -20.72
CA ASP A 299 1.42 7.67 -21.55
C ASP A 299 1.42 6.17 -21.92
N LYS A 300 2.61 5.57 -22.11
CA LYS A 300 2.76 4.14 -22.38
C LYS A 300 2.33 3.31 -21.17
N GLN A 301 2.79 3.67 -19.97
CA GLN A 301 2.41 3.03 -18.71
C GLN A 301 0.91 3.17 -18.45
N VAL A 302 0.33 4.36 -18.67
CA VAL A 302 -1.13 4.59 -18.54
C VAL A 302 -1.89 3.69 -19.50
N THR A 303 -1.47 3.63 -20.77
CA THR A 303 -2.09 2.77 -21.78
C THR A 303 -2.02 1.29 -21.39
N ASN A 304 -0.88 0.84 -20.86
CA ASN A 304 -0.71 -0.55 -20.41
C ASN A 304 -1.60 -0.88 -19.21
N ILE A 305 -1.74 0.03 -18.24
CA ILE A 305 -2.72 -0.13 -17.15
C ILE A 305 -4.12 -0.25 -17.72
N LEU A 306 -4.54 0.70 -18.57
CA LEU A 306 -5.88 0.69 -19.17
C LEU A 306 -6.15 -0.63 -19.91
N ARG A 307 -5.20 -1.12 -20.70
CA ARG A 307 -5.32 -2.43 -21.38
C ARG A 307 -5.47 -3.59 -20.40
N ALA A 308 -4.75 -3.57 -19.28
CA ALA A 308 -4.79 -4.62 -18.27
C ALA A 308 -6.04 -4.57 -17.37
N THR A 309 -6.72 -3.42 -17.29
CA THR A 309 -7.80 -3.18 -16.33
C THR A 309 -9.17 -2.90 -16.95
N CYS A 310 -9.23 -2.50 -18.23
CA CYS A 310 -10.49 -2.23 -18.91
C CYS A 310 -11.28 -3.53 -19.09
N GLN A 311 -12.43 -3.61 -18.42
CA GLN A 311 -13.35 -4.73 -18.48
C GLN A 311 -14.74 -4.24 -18.88
N ARG A 312 -15.50 -5.09 -19.58
CA ARG A 312 -16.92 -4.80 -19.86
C ARG A 312 -17.72 -4.87 -18.55
N PRO A 313 -18.85 -4.14 -18.42
CA PRO A 313 -19.62 -4.08 -17.18
C PRO A 313 -19.96 -5.46 -16.58
N GLN A 314 -20.44 -6.41 -17.39
CA GLN A 314 -20.76 -7.77 -16.95
C GLN A 314 -19.55 -8.53 -16.37
N GLN A 315 -18.38 -8.37 -17.00
CA GLN A 315 -17.14 -9.00 -16.51
C GLN A 315 -16.66 -8.36 -15.21
N ARG A 316 -16.79 -7.02 -15.09
CA ARG A 316 -16.44 -6.31 -13.85
C ARG A 316 -17.36 -6.70 -12.71
N GLU A 317 -18.66 -6.80 -12.96
CA GLU A 317 -19.64 -7.27 -11.97
C GLU A 317 -19.29 -8.68 -11.46
N GLN A 318 -18.94 -9.58 -12.36
CA GLN A 318 -18.49 -10.93 -12.00
C GLN A 318 -17.19 -10.89 -11.17
N SER A 319 -16.21 -10.09 -11.56
CA SER A 319 -14.97 -9.91 -10.78
C SER A 319 -15.24 -9.35 -9.38
N ILE A 320 -16.21 -8.43 -9.22
CA ILE A 320 -16.61 -7.91 -7.90
C ILE A 320 -17.22 -9.03 -7.05
N ARG A 321 -18.12 -9.84 -7.61
CA ARG A 321 -18.72 -10.98 -6.89
C ARG A 321 -17.67 -11.98 -6.44
N GLU A 322 -16.75 -12.35 -7.32
CA GLU A 322 -15.62 -13.24 -6.99
C GLU A 322 -14.75 -12.67 -5.87
N MET A 323 -14.49 -11.35 -5.90
CA MET A 323 -13.73 -10.69 -4.84
C MET A 323 -14.46 -10.71 -3.49
N VAL A 324 -15.78 -10.49 -3.47
CA VAL A 324 -16.58 -10.56 -2.24
C VAL A 324 -16.58 -11.97 -1.66
N LEU A 325 -16.70 -13.00 -2.50
CA LEU A 325 -16.59 -14.40 -2.09
C LEU A 325 -15.19 -14.74 -1.57
N HIS A 326 -14.14 -14.25 -2.24
CA HIS A 326 -12.76 -14.41 -1.81
C HIS A 326 -12.49 -13.77 -0.44
N ASN A 327 -13.11 -12.62 -0.15
CA ASN A 327 -12.91 -11.91 1.12
C ASN A 327 -13.61 -12.56 2.31
N LYS A 328 -14.57 -13.47 2.09
CA LYS A 328 -15.20 -14.30 3.13
C LYS A 328 -15.61 -13.53 4.39
N TYR A 329 -16.27 -12.38 4.23
CA TYR A 329 -16.59 -11.48 5.35
C TYR A 329 -17.36 -12.16 6.50
N ALA A 330 -18.19 -13.17 6.22
CA ALA A 330 -18.92 -13.91 7.25
C ALA A 330 -18.02 -14.84 8.11
N GLU A 331 -16.88 -15.27 7.58
CA GLU A 331 -15.87 -16.09 8.28
C GLU A 331 -14.80 -15.21 8.95
N ASP A 332 -14.83 -13.89 8.73
CA ASP A 332 -13.84 -12.98 9.28
C ASP A 332 -13.99 -12.84 10.80
N LYS A 333 -12.91 -13.09 11.54
CA LYS A 333 -12.93 -13.10 13.01
C LYS A 333 -13.30 -11.75 13.61
N PHE A 334 -12.88 -10.64 12.99
CA PHE A 334 -13.22 -9.31 13.49
C PHE A 334 -14.67 -8.97 13.18
N ALA A 335 -15.18 -9.35 12.00
CA ALA A 335 -16.61 -9.21 11.70
C ALA A 335 -17.47 -10.02 12.70
N GLN A 336 -17.11 -11.27 12.98
CA GLN A 336 -17.81 -12.13 13.94
C GLN A 336 -17.78 -11.57 15.37
N GLU A 337 -16.62 -11.13 15.86
CA GLU A 337 -16.45 -10.52 17.19
C GLU A 337 -17.39 -9.31 17.38
N PHE A 338 -17.51 -8.46 16.35
CA PHE A 338 -18.36 -7.27 16.38
C PHE A 338 -19.82 -7.54 15.98
N GLY A 339 -20.19 -8.80 15.73
CA GLY A 339 -21.55 -9.18 15.33
C GLY A 339 -21.96 -8.63 13.96
N ILE A 340 -21.00 -8.38 13.06
CA ILE A 340 -21.23 -7.88 11.72
C ILE A 340 -21.44 -9.06 10.77
N ASN A 341 -22.58 -9.07 10.08
CA ASN A 341 -22.84 -9.97 8.98
C ASN A 341 -22.93 -9.17 7.66
N VAL A 342 -22.29 -9.66 6.61
CA VAL A 342 -22.24 -9.01 5.30
C VAL A 342 -22.87 -9.93 4.27
N CYS A 343 -23.94 -9.45 3.62
CA CYS A 343 -24.53 -10.16 2.49
C CYS A 343 -23.54 -10.22 1.31
N SER A 344 -23.37 -11.39 0.71
CA SER A 344 -22.48 -11.60 -0.44
C SER A 344 -23.09 -11.15 -1.77
N ASP A 345 -24.42 -11.02 -1.82
CA ASP A 345 -25.13 -10.68 -3.04
C ASP A 345 -25.13 -9.18 -3.31
N LEU A 346 -25.09 -8.83 -4.59
CA LEU A 346 -25.26 -7.45 -5.02
C LEU A 346 -26.68 -6.98 -4.73
N VAL A 347 -26.78 -5.75 -4.24
CA VAL A 347 -28.07 -5.11 -3.98
C VAL A 347 -28.76 -4.79 -5.30
N SER A 348 -29.99 -5.28 -5.46
CA SER A 348 -30.86 -4.91 -6.57
C SER A 348 -31.63 -3.63 -6.25
N VAL A 349 -31.56 -2.66 -7.17
CA VAL A 349 -32.20 -1.34 -7.00
C VAL A 349 -33.06 -1.05 -8.23
N PRO A 350 -34.34 -0.65 -8.07
CA PRO A 350 -35.16 -0.23 -9.19
C PRO A 350 -34.58 1.04 -9.83
N ALA A 351 -34.33 0.99 -11.13
CA ALA A 351 -33.81 2.11 -11.91
C ALA A 351 -34.85 2.64 -12.90
N ARG A 352 -34.69 3.90 -13.32
CA ARG A 352 -35.51 4.52 -14.37
C ARG A 352 -34.59 5.13 -15.42
N VAL A 353 -34.90 4.89 -16.71
CA VAL A 353 -34.24 5.57 -17.83
C VAL A 353 -35.09 6.79 -18.18
N LEU A 354 -34.56 7.98 -17.93
CA LEU A 354 -35.26 9.22 -18.25
C LEU A 354 -35.27 9.46 -19.77
N PRO A 355 -36.37 9.99 -20.33
CA PRO A 355 -36.40 10.34 -21.75
C PRO A 355 -35.38 11.47 -22.03
N PRO A 356 -34.62 11.38 -23.13
CA PRO A 356 -33.67 12.43 -23.50
C PRO A 356 -34.42 13.70 -23.94
N PRO A 357 -33.88 14.90 -23.66
CA PRO A 357 -34.48 16.14 -24.14
C PRO A 357 -34.34 16.26 -25.66
N MET A 358 -35.33 16.88 -26.31
CA MET A 358 -35.24 17.23 -27.73
C MET A 358 -34.22 18.35 -27.93
N LEU A 359 -33.25 18.13 -28.81
CA LEU A 359 -32.30 19.14 -29.23
C LEU A 359 -32.90 19.94 -30.39
N ARG A 360 -32.76 21.26 -30.36
CA ARG A 360 -33.10 22.15 -31.47
C ARG A 360 -31.83 22.68 -32.12
N TYR A 361 -31.76 22.56 -33.45
CA TYR A 361 -30.69 23.10 -34.28
C TYR A 361 -31.10 24.41 -34.93
N HIS A 362 -30.17 25.00 -35.67
CA HIS A 362 -30.43 26.24 -36.39
C HIS A 362 -31.49 26.03 -37.48
N ASP A 363 -32.32 27.03 -37.72
CA ASP A 363 -33.48 26.91 -38.61
C ASP A 363 -33.08 26.78 -40.11
N SER A 364 -31.80 27.01 -40.44
CA SER A 364 -31.23 26.80 -41.79
C SER A 364 -30.90 25.34 -42.11
N GLY A 365 -30.86 24.48 -41.11
CA GLY A 365 -30.61 23.05 -41.27
C GLY A 365 -31.79 22.30 -41.89
N LYS A 366 -31.51 21.19 -42.56
CA LYS A 366 -32.57 20.29 -43.05
C LYS A 366 -33.32 19.65 -41.88
N GLU A 367 -32.61 19.29 -40.81
CA GLU A 367 -33.19 18.72 -39.60
C GLU A 367 -33.09 19.69 -38.42
N LYS A 368 -34.20 20.36 -38.11
CA LYS A 368 -34.27 21.39 -37.06
C LYS A 368 -34.30 20.83 -35.64
N THR A 369 -34.57 19.54 -35.48
CA THR A 369 -34.59 18.88 -34.18
C THR A 369 -33.95 17.49 -34.22
N CYS A 370 -33.52 17.00 -33.07
CA CYS A 370 -33.04 15.62 -32.89
C CYS A 370 -33.38 15.14 -31.48
N ALA A 371 -33.90 13.92 -31.38
CA ALA A 371 -33.92 13.18 -30.13
C ALA A 371 -32.58 12.42 -29.99
N PRO A 372 -31.77 12.70 -28.96
CA PRO A 372 -30.58 11.92 -28.69
C PRO A 372 -30.94 10.43 -28.49
N SER A 373 -30.11 9.53 -28.98
CA SER A 373 -30.27 8.09 -28.78
C SER A 373 -29.08 7.55 -28.01
N VAL A 374 -29.33 6.86 -26.89
CA VAL A 374 -28.28 6.32 -26.00
C VAL A 374 -27.25 7.38 -25.58
N GLY A 375 -27.71 8.63 -25.39
CA GLY A 375 -26.85 9.77 -25.04
C GLY A 375 -25.99 10.32 -26.19
N LEU A 376 -26.21 9.89 -27.43
CA LEU A 376 -25.48 10.33 -28.61
C LEU A 376 -26.37 11.15 -29.55
N TRP A 377 -25.78 12.16 -30.19
CA TRP A 377 -26.36 12.93 -31.30
C TRP A 377 -25.22 13.37 -32.23
N ASN A 378 -25.54 13.82 -33.44
CA ASN A 378 -24.55 14.30 -34.41
C ASN A 378 -25.02 15.59 -35.10
N MET A 379 -24.12 16.18 -35.89
CA MET A 379 -24.36 17.41 -36.66
C MET A 379 -24.69 17.15 -38.13
N ILE A 380 -24.98 15.89 -38.50
CA ILE A 380 -25.28 15.54 -39.90
C ILE A 380 -26.63 16.16 -40.27
N ASN A 381 -26.67 16.91 -41.38
CA ASN A 381 -27.86 17.59 -41.92
C ASN A 381 -28.50 18.64 -40.99
N LYS A 382 -27.75 19.14 -40.00
CA LYS A 382 -28.23 20.10 -38.97
C LYS A 382 -28.04 21.57 -39.35
#